data_AF-X6LB83-F1
#
_entry.id   AF-X6LB83-F1
#
_cell.length_a   1.000
_cell.length_b   1.000
_cell.length_c   1.000
_cell.angle_alpha   90.00
_cell.angle_beta   90.00
_cell.angle_gamma   90.00
#
_symmetry.space_group_name_H-M   'P 1'
#
loop_
_entity.id
_entity.type
_entity.pdbx_description
1 polymer ?
#
loop_
_entity_poly.entity_id
_entity_poly.type
_entity_poly.pdbx_seq_one_letter_code
_entity_poly.pdbx_strand_id
1 'polypeptide(L)'
;MYRSDQGCILHFHPSMRRIFSIQSCDVSWISPFEHEREILFARSFVASYRDEKTHKEEYAWNAKVESENEYTQMILLTWVKYDQYIQQTMQISAMWNHQIDLNLIYTILQNNQGKIDQIIAYLSIFKTWKLQPNNIKEYEKRKKEFIERRCCNHQINLFSIFSAEEKNHKYAPIEFATISIIQNGMPFVEKDKNMNK
;
A
#
# COMPACT_ATOMS: atom_id res chain seq x y z
N MET A 1 10.34 36.29 15.75
CA MET A 1 8.97 36.01 15.27
C MET A 1 9.09 35.57 13.81
N TYR A 2 9.30 34.27 13.56
CA TYR A 2 9.21 33.71 12.21
C TYR A 2 7.72 33.54 11.91
N ARG A 3 7.04 34.65 11.56
CA ARG A 3 6.00 34.57 10.55
C ARG A 3 6.76 34.73 9.25
N SER A 4 7.25 33.63 8.68
CA SER A 4 7.43 33.68 7.24
C SER A 4 6.03 33.65 6.67
N ASP A 5 5.80 34.39 5.60
CA ASP A 5 4.57 34.33 4.81
C ASP A 5 4.48 32.98 4.06
N GLN A 6 5.29 32.00 4.49
CA GLN A 6 5.54 30.72 3.89
C GLN A 6 4.61 29.69 4.51
N GLY A 7 3.46 29.48 3.85
CA GLY A 7 2.55 28.41 4.19
C GLY A 7 3.15 27.04 3.85
N CYS A 8 2.70 25.99 4.54
CA CYS A 8 2.99 24.61 4.17
C CYS A 8 1.72 23.94 3.64
N ILE A 9 1.82 23.26 2.49
CA ILE A 9 0.75 22.42 1.96
C ILE A 9 1.17 20.96 2.14
N LEU A 10 0.37 20.20 2.88
CA LEU A 10 0.57 18.76 3.04
C LEU A 10 -0.13 18.00 1.92
N HIS A 11 0.66 17.30 1.11
CA HIS A 11 0.18 16.43 0.06
C HIS A 11 0.24 14.96 0.54
N PHE A 12 -0.93 14.35 0.74
CA PHE A 12 -1.03 12.95 1.17
C PHE A 12 -1.04 12.00 -0.03
N HIS A 13 0.01 11.20 -0.15
CA HIS A 13 0.09 10.12 -1.14
C HIS A 13 -1.05 9.11 -0.95
N PRO A 14 -1.56 8.43 -2.01
CA PRO A 14 -2.59 7.40 -1.87
C PRO A 14 -2.26 6.30 -0.85
N SER A 15 -0.97 5.98 -0.66
CA SER A 15 -0.49 5.05 0.39
C SER A 15 -0.89 5.45 1.81
N MET A 16 -1.20 6.73 2.04
CA MET A 16 -1.64 7.26 3.32
C MET A 16 -3.16 7.23 3.52
N ARG A 17 -3.97 7.06 2.46
CA ARG A 17 -5.43 7.32 2.50
C ARG A 17 -6.28 6.14 2.97
N ARG A 18 -5.75 4.92 2.96
CA ARG A 18 -6.54 3.68 3.13
C ARG A 18 -5.87 2.65 4.04
N ILE A 19 -4.80 3.05 4.71
CA ILE A 19 -4.10 2.17 5.61
C ILE A 19 -4.86 2.11 6.94
N PHE A 20 -5.10 0.91 7.45
CA PHE A 20 -5.86 0.70 8.69
C PHE A 20 -5.26 1.39 9.93
N SER A 21 -3.96 1.63 9.89
CA SER A 21 -3.15 1.86 11.07
C SER A 21 -2.50 3.24 11.17
N ILE A 22 -2.44 4.01 10.07
CA ILE A 22 -2.04 5.42 10.12
C ILE A 22 -3.32 6.23 10.31
N GLN A 23 -3.70 6.37 11.57
CA GLN A 23 -4.84 7.18 12.01
C GLN A 23 -4.39 8.59 12.43
N SER A 24 -3.07 8.87 12.42
CA SER A 24 -2.50 10.14 12.87
C SER A 24 -1.24 10.55 12.10
N CYS A 25 -1.09 11.86 11.91
CA CYS A 25 0.11 12.50 11.38
C CYS A 25 0.59 13.55 12.40
N ASP A 26 1.69 13.26 13.10
CA ASP A 26 2.36 14.22 13.98
C ASP A 26 3.19 15.21 13.15
N VAL A 27 2.72 16.45 13.08
CA VAL A 27 3.36 17.52 12.33
C VAL A 27 4.15 18.48 13.23
N SER A 28 4.56 18.03 14.41
CA SER A 28 5.32 18.83 15.38
C SER A 28 6.63 19.39 14.83
N TRP A 29 7.17 18.81 13.75
CA TRP A 29 8.38 19.27 13.05
C TRP A 29 8.11 20.41 12.06
N ILE A 30 6.85 20.70 11.74
CA ILE A 30 6.47 21.81 10.83
C ILE A 30 6.49 23.15 11.55
N SER A 31 6.08 23.20 12.82
CA SER A 31 6.13 24.43 13.63
C SER A 31 7.10 24.31 14.80
N PRO A 32 8.02 25.28 14.96
CA PRO A 32 8.86 25.36 16.16
C PRO A 32 8.05 25.76 17.41
N PHE A 33 6.81 26.25 17.25
CA PHE A 33 5.97 26.72 18.34
C PHE A 33 5.09 25.59 18.88
N GLU A 34 5.26 25.26 20.16
CA GLU A 34 4.59 24.12 20.79
C GLU A 34 3.05 24.19 20.74
N HIS A 35 2.48 25.40 20.79
CA HIS A 35 1.04 25.63 20.73
C HIS A 35 0.45 25.51 19.31
N GLU A 36 1.29 25.50 18.26
CA GLU A 36 0.88 25.31 16.86
C GLU A 36 1.10 23.87 16.38
N ARG A 37 1.62 22.99 17.25
CA ARG A 37 1.76 21.54 16.98
C ARG A 37 0.40 20.87 17.09
N GLU A 38 -0.53 21.21 16.20
CA GLU A 38 -1.80 20.51 16.09
C GLU A 38 -1.58 19.13 15.47
N ILE A 39 -1.99 18.08 16.18
CA ILE A 39 -2.09 16.73 15.62
C ILE A 39 -3.22 16.75 14.58
N LEU A 40 -2.89 16.75 13.29
CA LEU A 40 -3.86 16.92 12.20
C LEU A 40 -4.80 15.71 12.01
N PHE A 41 -4.46 14.53 12.55
CA PHE A 41 -5.32 13.35 12.59
C PHE A 41 -5.07 12.56 13.88
N ALA A 42 -6.10 12.03 14.53
CA ALA A 42 -5.99 11.36 15.83
C ALA A 42 -6.53 9.92 15.82
N ARG A 43 -5.64 8.96 16.11
CA ARG A 43 -5.73 7.80 17.04
C ARG A 43 -4.83 6.65 16.58
N SER A 44 -3.55 6.60 16.92
CA SER A 44 -2.74 5.41 16.57
C SER A 44 -3.40 4.12 17.11
N PHE A 45 -3.69 3.15 16.23
CA PHE A 45 -4.09 1.82 16.69
C PHE A 45 -2.84 1.15 17.27
N VAL A 46 -2.72 1.14 18.60
CA VAL A 46 -1.66 0.41 19.30
C VAL A 46 -2.16 -1.02 19.48
N ALA A 47 -1.74 -1.91 18.59
CA ALA A 47 -1.89 -3.34 18.79
C ALA A 47 -1.00 -3.76 19.97
N SER A 48 -1.60 -4.01 21.14
CA SER A 48 -0.90 -4.25 22.42
C SER A 48 0.06 -5.46 22.45
N TYR A 49 0.10 -6.26 21.38
CA TYR A 49 0.96 -7.42 21.23
C TYR A 49 2.22 -7.17 20.39
N ARG A 50 2.38 -5.99 19.76
CA ARG A 50 3.60 -5.62 19.02
C ARG A 50 4.48 -4.73 19.89
N ASP A 51 5.78 -4.97 19.87
CA ASP A 51 6.73 -4.09 20.55
C ASP A 51 6.73 -2.69 19.91
N GLU A 52 7.08 -1.68 20.69
CA GLU A 52 7.01 -0.27 20.30
C GLU A 52 7.85 0.05 19.06
N LYS A 53 8.96 -0.67 18.84
CA LYS A 53 9.83 -0.47 17.67
C LYS A 53 9.15 -0.97 16.41
N THR A 54 8.61 -2.20 16.44
CA THR A 54 7.85 -2.77 15.32
C THR A 54 6.62 -1.91 14.98
N HIS A 55 5.93 -1.39 16.01
CA HIS A 55 4.81 -0.44 15.85
C HIS A 55 5.24 0.84 15.12
N LYS A 56 6.33 1.48 15.57
CA LYS A 56 6.86 2.68 14.92
C LYS A 56 7.27 2.43 13.47
N GLU A 57 7.91 1.31 13.17
CA GLU A 57 8.35 1.00 11.79
C GLU A 57 7.20 0.68 10.83
N GLU A 58 6.16 -0.01 11.30
CA GLU A 58 5.01 -0.39 10.46
C GLU A 58 4.04 0.76 10.21
N TYR A 59 3.99 1.73 11.12
CA TYR A 59 2.99 2.81 11.09
C TYR A 59 3.61 4.20 10.90
N ALA A 60 4.93 4.28 10.69
CA ALA A 60 5.60 5.52 10.33
C ALA A 60 5.29 5.94 8.90
N TRP A 61 5.50 7.23 8.66
CA TRP A 61 5.42 7.88 7.37
C TRP A 61 6.66 8.74 7.17
N ASN A 62 7.01 8.97 5.91
CA ASN A 62 8.09 9.85 5.50
C ASN A 62 7.51 11.18 5.02
N ALA A 63 8.24 12.26 5.27
CA ALA A 63 7.99 13.57 4.70
C ALA A 63 9.11 13.93 3.72
N LYS A 64 8.73 14.42 2.55
CA LYS A 64 9.67 14.92 1.53
C LYS A 64 9.15 16.22 0.93
N VAL A 65 10.02 17.19 0.78
CA VAL A 65 9.71 18.41 0.00
C VAL A 65 9.49 18.02 -1.46
N GLU A 66 8.26 18.17 -1.94
CA GLU A 66 7.87 17.89 -3.32
C GLU A 66 8.14 19.09 -4.23
N SER A 67 7.85 20.29 -3.73
CA SER A 67 8.19 21.55 -4.38
C SER A 67 8.27 22.68 -3.35
N GLU A 68 8.99 23.73 -3.69
CA GLU A 68 9.13 24.91 -2.84
C GLU A 68 9.21 26.15 -3.73
N ASN A 69 8.51 27.20 -3.33
CA ASN A 69 8.61 28.53 -3.90
C ASN A 69 8.84 29.56 -2.79
N GLU A 70 8.93 30.84 -3.15
CA GLU A 70 9.22 31.94 -2.21
C GLU A 70 8.27 31.99 -1.00
N TYR A 71 7.03 31.53 -1.15
CA TYR A 71 5.94 31.67 -0.17
C TYR A 71 5.28 30.34 0.23
N THR A 72 5.70 29.19 -0.29
CA THR A 72 5.03 27.93 0.01
C THR A 72 5.94 26.73 -0.20
N GLN A 73 5.95 25.83 0.77
CA GLN A 73 6.55 24.51 0.63
C GLN A 73 5.44 23.45 0.55
N MET A 74 5.49 22.62 -0.49
CA MET A 74 4.65 21.43 -0.60
C MET A 74 5.41 20.22 -0.08
N ILE A 75 4.84 19.54 0.91
CA ILE A 75 5.45 18.37 1.52
C ILE A 75 4.60 17.14 1.20
N LEU A 76 5.22 16.18 0.51
CA LEU A 76 4.64 14.88 0.23
C LEU A 76 4.83 13.97 1.44
N LEU A 77 3.71 13.39 1.89
CA LEU A 77 3.67 12.39 2.95
C LEU A 77 3.41 11.00 2.36
N THR A 78 4.29 10.04 2.65
CA THR A 78 4.23 8.65 2.18
C THR A 78 4.32 7.66 3.33
N TRP A 79 3.68 6.50 3.21
CA TRP A 79 3.84 5.41 4.17
C TRP A 79 5.24 4.78 4.07
N VAL A 80 5.94 4.55 5.20
CA VAL A 80 7.29 3.97 5.20
C VAL A 80 7.34 2.61 4.50
N LYS A 81 6.33 1.74 4.69
CA LYS A 81 6.29 0.45 3.98
C LYS A 81 6.05 0.62 2.48
N TYR A 82 5.38 1.67 2.03
CA TYR A 82 5.27 1.96 0.61
C TYR A 82 6.66 2.26 0.04
N ASP A 83 7.40 3.16 0.68
CA ASP A 83 8.75 3.52 0.26
C ASP A 83 9.74 2.35 0.34
N GLN A 84 9.52 1.41 1.28
CA GLN A 84 10.34 0.20 1.39
C GLN A 84 10.24 -0.69 0.15
N TYR A 85 9.06 -0.82 -0.48
CA TYR A 85 8.82 -1.80 -1.55
C TYR A 85 8.59 -1.18 -2.93
N ILE A 86 8.51 0.15 -3.05
CA ILE A 86 8.24 0.84 -4.32
C ILE A 86 9.22 0.44 -5.43
N GLN A 87 10.53 0.45 -5.14
CA GLN A 87 11.56 0.12 -6.14
C GLN A 87 11.48 -1.33 -6.60
N GLN A 88 11.27 -2.28 -5.67
CA GLN A 88 11.11 -3.70 -6.01
C GLN A 88 9.83 -3.94 -6.81
N THR A 89 8.74 -3.27 -6.45
CA THR A 89 7.46 -3.34 -7.17
C THR A 89 7.64 -2.90 -8.62
N MET A 90 8.34 -1.78 -8.80
CA MET A 90 8.66 -1.22 -10.11
C MET A 90 9.58 -2.12 -10.94
N GLN A 91 10.63 -2.68 -10.33
CA GLN A 91 11.54 -3.61 -10.98
C GLN A 91 10.79 -4.84 -11.50
N ILE A 92 9.99 -5.49 -10.65
CA ILE A 92 9.19 -6.66 -11.04
C ILE A 92 8.19 -6.26 -12.13
N SER A 93 7.51 -5.10 -11.99
CA SER A 93 6.61 -4.63 -13.03
C SER A 93 7.30 -4.51 -14.39
N ALA A 94 8.51 -3.95 -14.44
CA ALA A 94 9.28 -3.79 -15.67
C ALA A 94 9.66 -5.15 -16.29
N MET A 95 10.08 -6.13 -15.48
CA MET A 95 10.38 -7.50 -15.93
C MET A 95 9.20 -8.18 -16.64
N TRP A 96 7.97 -7.78 -16.29
CA TRP A 96 6.72 -8.29 -16.86
C TRP A 96 6.07 -7.31 -17.86
N ASN A 97 6.83 -6.37 -18.43
CA ASN A 97 6.34 -5.34 -19.36
C ASN A 97 5.11 -4.58 -18.85
N HIS A 98 5.04 -4.33 -17.54
CA HIS A 98 3.94 -3.66 -16.85
C HIS A 98 2.56 -4.33 -17.03
N GLN A 99 2.52 -5.63 -17.37
CA GLN A 99 1.28 -6.39 -17.56
C GLN A 99 0.63 -6.85 -16.24
N ILE A 100 1.36 -6.77 -15.13
CA ILE A 100 0.88 -7.18 -13.80
C ILE A 100 0.49 -5.93 -13.02
N ASP A 101 -0.63 -6.01 -12.31
CA ASP A 101 -1.10 -4.95 -11.42
C ASP A 101 -0.05 -4.64 -10.33
N LEU A 102 0.32 -3.37 -10.18
CA LEU A 102 1.33 -2.92 -9.20
C LEU A 102 0.91 -3.22 -7.75
N ASN A 103 -0.38 -3.08 -7.43
CA ASN A 103 -0.90 -3.41 -6.10
C ASN A 103 -0.85 -4.92 -5.83
N LEU A 104 -0.99 -5.77 -6.86
CA LEU A 104 -0.79 -7.21 -6.71
C LEU A 104 0.67 -7.52 -6.40
N ILE A 105 1.62 -6.98 -7.18
CA ILE A 105 3.06 -7.18 -6.92
C ILE A 105 3.42 -6.71 -5.52
N TYR A 106 2.98 -5.52 -5.14
CA TYR A 106 3.21 -4.93 -3.81
C TYR A 106 2.64 -5.81 -2.69
N THR A 107 1.41 -6.32 -2.86
CA THR A 107 0.78 -7.24 -1.90
C THR A 107 1.59 -8.52 -1.71
N ILE A 108 2.13 -9.07 -2.79
CA ILE A 108 2.96 -10.29 -2.73
C ILE A 108 4.30 -9.97 -2.06
N LEU A 109 4.93 -8.83 -2.38
CA LEU A 109 6.19 -8.38 -1.77
C LEU A 109 6.07 -8.24 -0.25
N GLN A 110 5.01 -7.60 0.23
CA GLN A 110 4.77 -7.41 1.65
C GLN A 110 4.56 -8.74 2.38
N ASN A 111 3.77 -9.66 1.79
CA ASN A 111 3.52 -10.97 2.38
C ASN A 111 4.77 -11.88 2.38
N ASN A 112 5.71 -11.69 1.45
CA ASN A 112 6.91 -12.52 1.31
C ASN A 112 8.21 -11.82 1.78
N GLN A 113 8.11 -10.74 2.54
CA GLN A 113 9.26 -10.00 3.09
C GLN A 113 10.29 -9.56 2.03
N GLY A 114 9.85 -9.25 0.80
CA GLY A 114 10.74 -8.70 -0.24
C GLY A 114 11.64 -9.70 -0.98
N LYS A 115 11.41 -11.02 -0.88
CA LYS A 115 12.21 -12.06 -1.56
C LYS A 115 11.89 -12.14 -3.07
N ILE A 116 12.55 -11.31 -3.88
CA ILE A 116 12.25 -11.14 -5.32
C ILE A 116 12.23 -12.46 -6.12
N ASP A 117 13.23 -13.32 -5.99
CA ASP A 117 13.31 -14.57 -6.77
C ASP A 117 12.10 -15.49 -6.54
N GLN A 118 11.66 -15.59 -5.28
CA GLN A 118 10.49 -16.38 -4.90
C GLN A 118 9.21 -15.79 -5.50
N ILE A 119 9.13 -14.46 -5.54
CA ILE A 119 7.97 -13.74 -6.08
C ILE A 119 7.88 -13.91 -7.59
N ILE A 120 8.99 -13.87 -8.32
CA ILE A 120 9.01 -14.08 -9.77
C ILE A 120 8.51 -15.49 -10.11
N ALA A 121 9.01 -16.51 -9.39
CA ALA A 121 8.54 -17.88 -9.56
C ALA A 121 7.03 -17.99 -9.25
N TYR A 122 6.60 -17.38 -8.14
CA TYR A 122 5.21 -17.44 -7.69
C TYR A 122 4.25 -16.72 -8.65
N LEU A 123 4.62 -15.55 -9.17
CA LEU A 123 3.88 -14.83 -10.21
C LEU A 123 3.75 -15.64 -11.51
N SER A 124 4.78 -16.41 -11.86
CA SER A 124 4.75 -17.30 -13.04
C SER A 124 3.74 -18.44 -12.89
N ILE A 125 3.70 -19.05 -11.71
CA ILE A 125 2.71 -20.09 -11.37
C ILE A 125 1.30 -19.49 -11.39
N PHE A 126 1.10 -18.35 -10.71
CA PHE A 126 -0.19 -17.65 -10.68
C PHE A 126 -0.68 -17.28 -12.09
N LYS A 127 0.20 -16.78 -12.96
CA LYS A 127 -0.16 -16.44 -14.35
C LYS A 127 -0.68 -17.66 -15.09
N THR A 128 -0.03 -18.81 -14.92
CA THR A 128 -0.45 -20.08 -15.54
C THR A 128 -1.78 -20.57 -14.98
N TRP A 129 -1.94 -20.52 -13.66
CA TRP A 129 -3.19 -20.86 -12.98
C TRP A 129 -4.36 -19.97 -13.44
N LYS A 130 -4.13 -18.66 -13.56
CA LYS A 130 -5.15 -17.68 -13.99
C LYS A 130 -5.65 -17.92 -15.42
N LEU A 131 -4.83 -18.48 -16.30
CA LEU A 131 -5.20 -18.77 -17.69
C LEU A 131 -6.16 -19.96 -17.82
N GLN A 132 -6.34 -20.77 -16.78
CA GLN A 132 -7.26 -21.90 -16.81
C GLN A 132 -8.72 -21.40 -16.81
N PRO A 133 -9.55 -21.79 -17.81
CA PRO A 133 -10.92 -21.28 -17.93
C PRO A 133 -11.80 -21.57 -16.72
N ASN A 134 -11.57 -22.69 -16.04
CA ASN A 134 -12.32 -23.09 -14.85
C ASN A 134 -12.12 -22.11 -13.70
N ASN A 135 -10.90 -21.59 -13.52
CA ASN A 135 -10.55 -20.67 -12.43
C ASN A 135 -11.20 -19.31 -12.64
N ILE A 136 -11.23 -18.83 -13.90
CA ILE A 136 -11.95 -17.58 -14.25
C ILE A 136 -13.45 -17.74 -14.02
N LYS A 137 -14.04 -18.86 -14.45
CA LYS A 137 -15.47 -19.15 -14.23
C LYS A 137 -15.81 -19.19 -12.73
N GLU A 138 -14.95 -19.80 -11.92
CA GLU A 138 -15.16 -19.87 -10.48
C GLU A 138 -15.09 -18.49 -9.83
N TYR A 139 -14.13 -17.65 -10.26
CA TYR A 139 -14.07 -16.28 -9.80
C TYR A 139 -15.32 -15.47 -10.15
N GLU A 140 -15.83 -15.57 -11.38
CA GLU A 140 -17.03 -14.83 -11.79
C GLU A 140 -18.27 -15.19 -10.95
N LYS A 141 -18.41 -16.45 -10.49
CA LYS A 141 -19.48 -16.83 -9.54
C LYS A 141 -19.37 -16.11 -8.20
N ARG A 142 -18.14 -15.88 -7.72
CA ARG A 142 -17.85 -15.30 -6.39
C ARG A 142 -17.61 -13.79 -6.43
N LYS A 143 -17.43 -13.21 -7.61
CA LYS A 143 -17.07 -11.80 -7.83
C LYS A 143 -17.96 -10.82 -7.09
N LYS A 144 -19.27 -11.09 -7.05
CA LYS A 144 -20.23 -10.25 -6.31
C LYS A 144 -19.92 -10.20 -4.81
N GLU A 145 -19.57 -11.35 -4.22
CA GLU A 145 -19.20 -11.48 -2.80
C GLU A 145 -18.00 -10.59 -2.47
N PHE A 146 -16.95 -10.62 -3.31
CA PHE A 146 -15.79 -9.76 -3.17
C PHE A 146 -16.16 -8.27 -3.25
N ILE A 147 -16.99 -7.87 -4.21
CA ILE A 147 -17.42 -6.47 -4.37
C ILE A 147 -18.23 -6.01 -3.16
N GLU A 148 -19.12 -6.84 -2.61
CA GLU A 148 -19.89 -6.55 -1.41
C GLU A 148 -18.98 -6.32 -0.18
N ARG A 149 -17.82 -6.98 -0.12
CA ARG A 149 -16.76 -6.72 0.87
C ARG A 149 -15.80 -5.59 0.50
N ARG A 150 -16.13 -4.78 -0.52
CA ARG A 150 -15.32 -3.68 -1.05
C ARG A 150 -13.99 -4.11 -1.65
N CYS A 151 -13.85 -5.39 -2.02
CA CYS A 151 -12.69 -5.93 -2.71
C CYS A 151 -12.80 -5.68 -4.22
N CYS A 152 -12.53 -4.45 -4.64
CA CYS A 152 -12.72 -4.03 -6.04
C CYS A 152 -11.56 -4.38 -6.97
N ASN A 153 -10.38 -4.77 -6.46
CA ASN A 153 -9.27 -5.17 -7.31
C ASN A 153 -9.38 -6.65 -7.70
N HIS A 154 -9.81 -6.89 -8.94
CA HIS A 154 -10.04 -8.24 -9.45
C HIS A 154 -8.77 -9.11 -9.53
N GLN A 155 -7.59 -8.51 -9.74
CA GLN A 155 -6.33 -9.27 -9.77
C GLN A 155 -5.98 -9.80 -8.38
N ILE A 156 -6.14 -8.98 -7.34
CA ILE A 156 -5.96 -9.41 -5.95
C ILE A 156 -7.00 -10.46 -5.56
N ASN A 157 -8.26 -10.30 -5.98
CA ASN A 157 -9.30 -11.29 -5.67
C ASN A 157 -8.97 -12.67 -6.27
N LEU A 158 -8.57 -12.71 -7.55
CA LEU A 158 -8.12 -13.93 -8.22
C LEU A 158 -6.91 -14.55 -7.52
N PHE A 159 -5.93 -13.71 -7.17
CA PHE A 159 -4.75 -14.14 -6.42
C PHE A 159 -5.12 -14.73 -5.06
N SER A 160 -6.11 -14.15 -4.37
CA SER A 160 -6.57 -14.63 -3.06
C SER A 160 -7.20 -16.02 -3.13
N ILE A 161 -7.88 -16.33 -4.24
CA ILE A 161 -8.41 -17.69 -4.50
C ILE A 161 -7.24 -18.65 -4.72
N PHE A 162 -6.32 -18.30 -5.61
CA PHE A 162 -5.13 -19.10 -5.89
C PHE A 162 -4.29 -19.39 -4.63
N SER A 163 -3.99 -18.37 -3.82
CA SER A 163 -3.19 -18.55 -2.60
C SER A 163 -3.86 -19.44 -1.54
N ALA A 164 -5.20 -19.44 -1.49
CA ALA A 164 -5.94 -20.36 -0.63
C ALA A 164 -5.89 -21.81 -1.14
N GLU A 165 -5.98 -22.02 -2.45
CA GLU A 165 -5.86 -23.36 -3.08
C GLU A 165 -4.47 -23.97 -2.86
N GLU A 166 -3.42 -23.16 -3.00
CA GLU A 166 -2.03 -23.55 -2.73
C GLU A 166 -1.74 -23.74 -1.22
N LYS A 167 -2.72 -23.47 -0.33
CA LYS A 167 -2.60 -23.57 1.14
C LYS A 167 -1.46 -22.73 1.72
N ASN A 168 -1.16 -21.59 1.09
CA ASN A 168 -0.10 -20.68 1.56
C ASN A 168 -0.51 -19.89 2.82
N HIS A 169 -1.80 -19.88 3.16
CA HIS A 169 -2.32 -19.31 4.39
C HIS A 169 -3.62 -20.03 4.81
N LYS A 170 -4.08 -19.74 6.03
CA LYS A 170 -5.31 -20.33 6.60
C LYS A 170 -6.58 -19.53 6.28
N TYR A 171 -6.45 -18.31 5.76
CA TYR A 171 -7.58 -17.43 5.47
C TYR A 171 -8.39 -17.91 4.28
N ALA A 172 -9.70 -17.70 4.33
CA ALA A 172 -10.55 -17.83 3.16
C ALA A 172 -10.16 -16.77 2.11
N PRO A 173 -10.38 -17.00 0.80
CA PRO A 173 -10.01 -16.05 -0.25
C PRO A 173 -10.52 -14.62 -0.03
N ILE A 174 -11.78 -14.47 0.41
CA ILE A 174 -12.37 -13.16 0.64
C ILE A 174 -11.80 -12.44 1.86
N GLU A 175 -11.44 -13.20 2.91
CA GLU A 175 -10.78 -12.66 4.10
C GLU A 175 -9.38 -12.18 3.75
N PHE A 176 -8.63 -12.99 2.99
CA PHE A 176 -7.29 -12.61 2.54
C PHE A 176 -7.32 -11.35 1.66
N ALA A 177 -8.25 -11.25 0.71
CA ALA A 177 -8.42 -10.05 -0.11
C ALA A 177 -8.77 -8.82 0.74
N THR A 178 -9.67 -8.99 1.70
CA THR A 178 -10.08 -7.93 2.63
C THR A 178 -8.89 -7.45 3.46
N ILE A 179 -8.14 -8.37 4.06
CA ILE A 179 -6.93 -8.07 4.84
C ILE A 179 -5.89 -7.35 3.97
N SER A 180 -5.64 -7.85 2.76
CA SER A 180 -4.67 -7.25 1.83
C SER A 180 -5.04 -5.81 1.49
N ILE A 181 -6.32 -5.52 1.23
CA ILE A 181 -6.77 -4.15 0.93
C ILE A 181 -6.63 -3.23 2.14
N ILE A 182 -7.00 -3.71 3.32
CA ILE A 182 -6.94 -2.98 4.59
C ILE A 182 -5.50 -2.70 5.01
N GLN A 183 -4.62 -3.69 4.88
CA GLN A 183 -3.21 -3.58 5.28
C GLN A 183 -2.38 -2.81 4.28
N ASN A 184 -2.64 -2.95 2.98
CA ASN A 184 -1.77 -2.39 1.95
C ASN A 184 -2.28 -1.03 1.46
N GLY A 185 -3.57 -0.72 1.67
CA GLY A 185 -4.18 0.55 1.29
C GLY A 185 -4.31 0.78 -0.22
N MET A 186 -3.85 -0.17 -1.05
CA MET A 186 -3.81 -0.05 -2.51
C MET A 186 -3.09 1.23 -2.96
N PRO A 187 -1.77 1.33 -2.70
CA PRO A 187 -1.05 2.60 -2.79
C PRO A 187 -0.81 3.05 -4.23
N PHE A 188 -0.95 2.15 -5.21
CA PHE A 188 -0.75 2.43 -6.62
C PHE A 188 -2.06 2.77 -7.32
N VAL A 189 -2.04 3.86 -8.07
CA VAL A 189 -3.08 4.33 -8.97
C VAL A 189 -2.61 4.27 -10.42
N GLU A 190 -3.54 4.44 -11.37
CA GLU A 190 -3.25 4.24 -12.80
C GLU A 190 -2.07 5.09 -13.32
N LYS A 191 -1.91 6.32 -12.80
CA LYS A 191 -0.81 7.21 -13.17
C LYS A 191 0.58 6.66 -12.82
N ASP A 192 0.68 5.78 -11.82
CA ASP A 192 1.96 5.28 -11.32
C ASP A 192 2.60 4.25 -12.27
N LYS A 193 1.81 3.69 -13.22
CA LYS A 193 2.34 2.82 -14.28
C LYS A 193 3.36 3.51 -15.18
N ASN A 194 3.36 4.84 -15.22
CA ASN A 194 4.26 5.64 -16.04
C ASN A 194 5.49 6.15 -15.29
N MET A 195 5.68 5.81 -14.00
CA MET A 195 6.81 6.32 -13.20
C MET A 195 8.20 5.94 -13.74
N ASN A 196 8.29 4.96 -14.65
CA ASN A 196 9.54 4.47 -15.25
C ASN A 196 9.52 4.41 -16.79
N LYS A 197 8.58 5.09 -17.46
CA LYS A 197 8.62 5.29 -18.91
C LYS A 197 9.27 6.62 -19.23
#